data_AF-A0A317JJZ8-F1
#
_entry.id   AF-A0A317JJZ8-F1
#
_cell.length_a   1.000
_cell.length_b   1.000
_cell.length_c   1.000
_cell.angle_alpha   90.00
_cell.angle_beta   90.00
_cell.angle_gamma   90.00
#
_symmetry.space_group_name_H-M   'P 1'
#
loop_
_entity.id
_entity.type
_entity.pdbx_description
1 polymer ?
#
loop_
_entity_poly.entity_id
_entity_poly.type
_entity_poly.pdbx_seq_one_letter_code
_entity_poly.pdbx_strand_id
1 'polypeptide(L)'
;MQEIKYFFLFAGGLVCGFHALMTLLLLLPPNPFSQQFKGVTGAYVKSFFAQDWRLFAPEPPTKNFYLWHRCRTQEGWSGWQDMGEQLRRQMTGNPFSYRPKLYLFYGSMAGNLTLAPDKRNPRLVRLADKFVSVACVSQFGPSVLAAQIRSVWRPIPSYESRFQEAAPESTHVVEYPVFAVK
;
A
#
# COMPACT_ATOMS: atom_id res chain seq x y z
N MET A 1 21.49 -11.36 -36.96
CA MET A 1 20.44 -11.90 -36.06
C MET A 1 20.97 -12.81 -34.95
N GLN A 2 21.98 -13.64 -35.19
CA GLN A 2 22.48 -14.60 -34.19
C GLN A 2 23.22 -13.93 -33.02
N GLU A 3 24.08 -12.95 -33.30
CA GLU A 3 24.75 -12.11 -32.28
C GLU A 3 23.75 -11.39 -31.34
N ILE A 4 22.64 -10.89 -31.91
CA ILE A 4 21.58 -10.22 -31.15
C ILE A 4 20.92 -11.21 -30.17
N LYS A 5 20.72 -12.47 -30.56
CA LYS A 5 20.15 -13.50 -29.68
C LYS A 5 21.07 -13.80 -28.51
N TYR A 6 22.37 -13.98 -28.75
CA TYR A 6 23.33 -14.23 -27.67
C TYR A 6 23.47 -13.05 -26.73
N PHE A 7 23.41 -11.82 -27.25
CA PHE A 7 23.37 -10.62 -26.41
C PHE A 7 22.17 -10.64 -25.45
N PHE A 8 20.96 -10.90 -25.94
CA PHE A 8 19.76 -10.95 -25.07
C PHE A 8 19.81 -12.11 -24.07
N LEU A 9 20.32 -13.28 -24.47
CA LEU A 9 20.50 -14.41 -23.55
C LEU A 9 21.50 -14.09 -22.45
N PHE A 10 22.62 -13.47 -22.80
CA PHE A 10 23.63 -13.07 -21.83
C PHE A 10 23.11 -12.00 -20.88
N ALA A 11 22.47 -10.95 -21.41
CA ALA A 11 21.86 -9.89 -20.60
C ALA A 11 20.77 -10.44 -19.68
N GLY A 12 19.89 -11.31 -20.18
CA GLY A 12 18.87 -11.98 -19.38
C GLY A 12 19.49 -12.85 -18.28
N GLY A 13 20.55 -13.61 -18.61
CA GLY A 13 21.30 -14.42 -17.66
C GLY A 13 21.90 -13.58 -16.52
N LEU A 14 22.49 -12.42 -16.83
CA LEU A 14 23.00 -11.49 -15.83
C LEU A 14 21.89 -10.97 -14.90
N VAL A 15 20.74 -10.58 -15.46
CA VAL A 15 19.60 -10.09 -14.66
C VAL A 15 19.07 -11.19 -13.73
N CYS A 16 18.89 -12.41 -14.25
CA CYS A 16 18.44 -13.55 -13.46
C CYS A 16 19.46 -13.95 -12.37
N GLY A 17 20.75 -13.99 -12.71
CA GLY A 17 21.82 -14.29 -11.76
C GLY A 17 21.89 -13.25 -10.64
N PHE A 18 21.76 -11.96 -10.97
CA PHE A 18 21.67 -10.88 -9.99
C PHE A 18 20.45 -11.04 -9.07
N HIS A 19 19.27 -11.32 -9.63
CA HIS A 19 18.06 -11.56 -8.84
C HIS A 19 18.21 -12.75 -7.87
N ALA A 20 18.76 -13.86 -8.36
CA ALA A 20 19.03 -15.05 -7.55
C ALA A 20 20.01 -14.75 -6.41
N LEU A 21 21.09 -14.00 -6.69
CA LEU A 21 22.05 -13.57 -5.67
C LEU A 21 21.39 -12.69 -4.60
N MET A 22 20.61 -11.68 -4.98
CA MET A 22 19.92 -10.80 -4.03
C MET A 22 18.93 -11.56 -3.15
N THR A 23 18.22 -12.53 -3.74
CA THR A 23 17.27 -13.39 -3.01
C THR A 23 18.01 -14.32 -2.06
N LEU A 24 19.11 -14.92 -2.49
CA LEU A 24 19.96 -15.76 -1.65
C LEU A 24 20.48 -14.96 -0.44
N LEU A 25 21.06 -13.77 -0.67
CA LEU A 25 21.53 -12.90 0.41
C LEU A 25 20.42 -12.51 1.39
N LEU A 26 19.19 -12.31 0.92
CA LEU A 26 18.04 -12.01 1.77
C LEU A 26 17.64 -13.20 2.67
N LEU A 27 17.78 -14.42 2.16
CA LEU A 27 17.39 -15.66 2.83
C LEU A 27 18.51 -16.29 3.68
N LEU A 28 19.75 -15.78 3.57
CA LEU A 28 20.86 -16.26 4.41
C LEU A 28 20.54 -16.10 5.90
N PRO A 29 20.98 -17.03 6.76
CA PRO A 29 20.87 -16.87 8.20
C PRO A 29 21.62 -15.61 8.66
N PRO A 30 21.24 -15.02 9.82
CA PRO A 30 21.88 -13.82 10.34
C PRO A 30 23.38 -14.01 10.53
N ASN A 31 24.18 -13.27 9.77
CA ASN A 31 25.64 -13.22 9.87
C ASN A 31 26.12 -11.80 9.49
N PRO A 32 27.37 -11.40 9.80
CA PRO A 32 27.84 -10.03 9.55
C PRO A 32 27.68 -9.59 8.09
N PHE A 33 27.89 -10.51 7.14
CA PHE A 33 27.76 -10.27 5.72
C PHE A 33 26.29 -10.06 5.31
N SER A 34 25.37 -10.93 5.71
CA SER A 34 23.93 -10.76 5.42
C SER A 34 23.35 -9.50 6.08
N GLN A 35 23.84 -9.12 7.25
CA GLN A 35 23.43 -7.90 7.94
C GLN A 35 23.92 -6.63 7.23
N GLN A 36 25.14 -6.63 6.70
CA GLN A 36 25.68 -5.52 5.93
C GLN A 36 24.83 -5.21 4.68
N PHE A 37 24.35 -6.26 3.99
CA PHE A 37 23.56 -6.11 2.76
C PHE A 37 22.04 -6.12 2.97
N LYS A 38 21.56 -6.27 4.21
CA LYS A 38 20.12 -6.38 4.52
C LYS A 38 19.29 -5.19 4.03
N GLY A 39 19.84 -3.98 4.12
CA GLY A 39 19.19 -2.77 3.62
C GLY A 39 19.00 -2.81 2.11
N VAL A 40 20.07 -3.18 1.38
CA VAL A 40 20.09 -3.20 -0.09
C VAL A 40 19.22 -4.33 -0.65
N THR A 41 19.41 -5.55 -0.15
CA THR A 41 18.62 -6.73 -0.53
C THR A 41 17.14 -6.52 -0.22
N GLY A 42 16.83 -6.01 0.98
CA GLY A 42 15.48 -5.67 1.39
C GLY A 42 14.84 -4.60 0.49
N ALA A 43 15.57 -3.55 0.12
CA ALA A 43 15.07 -2.51 -0.77
C ALA A 43 14.80 -3.04 -2.19
N TYR A 44 15.71 -3.83 -2.75
CA TYR A 44 15.55 -4.46 -4.06
C TYR A 44 14.34 -5.39 -4.12
N VAL A 45 14.28 -6.37 -3.21
CA VAL A 45 13.21 -7.37 -3.19
C VAL A 45 11.87 -6.71 -2.91
N LYS A 46 11.76 -5.79 -1.93
CA LYS A 46 10.49 -5.10 -1.64
C LYS A 46 10.02 -4.17 -2.77
N SER A 47 10.93 -3.66 -3.61
CA SER A 47 10.56 -2.69 -4.66
C SER A 47 10.06 -3.34 -5.94
N PHE A 48 10.61 -4.50 -6.29
CA PHE A 48 10.36 -5.17 -7.57
C PHE A 48 9.71 -6.55 -7.43
N PHE A 49 9.90 -7.21 -6.29
CA PHE A 49 9.50 -8.60 -6.05
C PHE A 49 8.79 -8.77 -4.71
N ALA A 50 8.09 -7.73 -4.23
CA ALA A 50 7.25 -7.85 -3.05
C ALA A 50 6.12 -8.84 -3.34
N GLN A 51 6.30 -10.07 -2.86
CA GLN A 51 5.29 -11.11 -2.92
C GLN A 51 4.80 -11.36 -1.50
N ASP A 52 3.50 -11.20 -1.30
CA ASP A 52 2.89 -11.46 -0.01
C ASP A 52 2.56 -12.95 0.11
N TRP A 53 3.54 -13.70 0.63
CA TRP A 53 3.40 -15.14 0.87
C TRP A 53 2.33 -15.47 1.92
N ARG A 54 1.75 -14.47 2.61
CA ARG A 54 0.62 -14.69 3.53
C ARG A 54 -0.59 -15.28 2.82
N LEU A 55 -0.72 -15.14 1.50
CA LEU A 55 -1.74 -15.83 0.71
C LEU A 55 -1.64 -17.37 0.78
N PHE A 56 -0.45 -17.89 1.11
CA PHE A 56 -0.17 -19.32 1.26
C PHE A 56 0.15 -19.70 2.71
N ALA A 57 0.07 -18.76 3.65
CA ALA A 57 0.23 -19.08 5.07
C ALA A 57 -0.98 -19.91 5.54
N PRO A 58 -0.80 -20.79 6.55
CA PRO A 58 -1.92 -21.51 7.16
C PRO A 58 -3.06 -20.58 7.61
N GLU A 59 -2.70 -19.36 8.03
CA GLU A 59 -3.63 -18.29 8.36
C GLU A 59 -3.55 -17.17 7.31
N PRO A 60 -4.45 -17.15 6.30
CA PRO A 60 -4.46 -16.12 5.29
C PRO A 60 -4.90 -14.76 5.87
N PRO A 61 -4.63 -13.64 5.18
CA PRO A 61 -5.18 -12.35 5.55
C PRO A 61 -6.71 -12.40 5.64
N THR A 62 -7.25 -11.97 6.79
CA THR A 62 -8.69 -11.96 7.08
C THR A 62 -9.29 -10.56 7.03
N LYS A 63 -8.50 -9.53 6.73
CA LYS A 63 -8.93 -8.12 6.76
C LYS A 63 -8.32 -7.34 5.61
N ASN A 64 -9.15 -6.52 4.95
CA ASN A 64 -8.70 -5.46 4.05
C ASN A 64 -8.68 -4.13 4.81
N PHE A 65 -7.67 -3.29 4.54
CA PHE A 65 -7.53 -1.96 5.14
C PHE A 65 -7.61 -0.88 4.07
N TYR A 66 -8.35 0.17 4.37
CA TYR A 66 -8.60 1.29 3.48
C TYR A 66 -8.38 2.61 4.21
N LEU A 67 -7.80 3.58 3.51
CA LEU A 67 -7.60 4.93 4.03
C LEU A 67 -8.63 5.84 3.41
N TRP A 68 -9.59 6.30 4.21
CA TRP A 68 -10.66 7.17 3.74
C TRP A 68 -10.43 8.59 4.23
N HIS A 69 -10.86 9.54 3.41
CA HIS A 69 -10.75 10.95 3.72
C HIS A 69 -12.02 11.72 3.34
N ARG A 70 -12.20 12.88 3.97
CA ARG A 70 -13.16 13.90 3.55
C ARG A 70 -12.53 15.28 3.73
N CYS A 71 -12.99 16.23 2.93
CA CYS A 71 -12.44 17.57 2.85
C CYS A 71 -13.54 18.57 3.23
N ARG A 72 -13.18 19.63 3.95
CA ARG A 72 -14.08 20.73 4.28
C ARG A 72 -13.81 21.92 3.38
N THR A 73 -14.81 22.30 2.60
CA THR A 73 -14.83 23.53 1.81
C THR A 73 -15.74 24.56 2.49
N GLN A 74 -15.95 25.71 1.84
CA GLN A 74 -16.92 26.70 2.29
C GLN A 74 -18.37 26.17 2.24
N GLU A 75 -18.65 25.22 1.34
CA GLU A 75 -19.97 24.60 1.17
C GLU A 75 -20.26 23.52 2.22
N GLY A 76 -19.23 23.04 2.93
CA GLY A 76 -19.36 22.03 3.97
C GLY A 76 -18.36 20.89 3.82
N TRP A 77 -18.70 19.74 4.40
CA TRP A 77 -17.90 18.53 4.30
C TRP A 77 -18.28 17.74 3.06
N SER A 78 -17.27 17.27 2.31
CA SER A 78 -17.49 16.29 1.27
C SER A 78 -17.87 14.91 1.85
N GLY A 79 -18.42 14.06 1.00
CA GLY A 79 -18.60 12.64 1.31
C GLY A 79 -17.26 11.96 1.58
N TRP A 80 -17.29 10.85 2.32
CA TRP A 80 -16.09 10.06 2.54
C TRP A 80 -15.64 9.37 1.25
N GLN A 81 -14.35 9.46 0.96
CA GLN A 81 -13.74 8.93 -0.24
C GLN A 81 -12.53 8.06 0.11
N ASP A 82 -12.40 6.93 -0.57
CA ASP A 82 -11.27 6.03 -0.43
C ASP A 82 -10.08 6.53 -1.27
N MET A 83 -8.94 6.78 -0.61
CA MET A 83 -7.68 7.21 -1.25
C MET A 83 -7.17 6.19 -2.29
N GLY A 84 -7.49 4.91 -2.11
CA GLY A 84 -7.06 3.82 -2.97
C GLY A 84 -8.00 3.53 -4.14
N GLU A 85 -9.25 4.00 -4.14
CA GLU A 85 -10.26 3.52 -5.09
C GLU A 85 -9.96 3.94 -6.54
N GLN A 86 -9.57 5.20 -6.76
CA GLN A 86 -9.19 5.65 -8.09
C GLN A 86 -7.94 4.92 -8.59
N LEU A 87 -6.96 4.70 -7.71
CA LEU A 87 -5.76 3.93 -8.05
C LEU A 87 -6.15 2.51 -8.44
N ARG A 88 -7.01 1.85 -7.66
CA ARG A 88 -7.50 0.49 -7.91
C ARG A 88 -8.12 0.33 -9.28
N ARG A 89 -8.95 1.28 -9.71
CA ARG A 89 -9.55 1.28 -11.05
C ARG A 89 -8.52 1.46 -12.18
N GLN A 90 -7.43 2.20 -11.91
CA GLN A 90 -6.40 2.53 -12.89
C GLN A 90 -5.20 1.57 -12.92
N MET A 91 -5.07 0.70 -11.92
CA MET A 91 -3.93 -0.23 -11.80
C MET A 91 -3.93 -1.33 -12.86
N THR A 92 -5.09 -1.72 -13.39
CA THR A 92 -5.23 -2.84 -14.33
C THR A 92 -4.61 -2.59 -15.70
N GLY A 93 -4.40 -1.33 -16.09
CA GLY A 93 -3.86 -0.97 -17.41
C GLY A 93 -2.32 -0.93 -17.50
N ASN A 94 -1.61 -0.70 -16.39
CA ASN A 94 -0.14 -0.66 -16.39
C ASN A 94 0.45 -1.05 -15.01
N PRO A 95 0.95 -2.30 -14.86
CA PRO A 95 1.52 -2.79 -13.60
C PRO A 95 2.87 -2.15 -13.24
N PHE A 96 3.56 -1.53 -14.21
CA PHE A 96 4.85 -0.86 -14.00
C PHE A 96 4.72 0.61 -13.62
N SER A 97 3.50 1.13 -13.54
CA SER A 97 3.25 2.50 -13.08
C SER A 97 3.50 2.66 -11.57
N TYR A 98 3.50 3.90 -11.08
CA TYR A 98 3.58 4.18 -9.63
C TYR A 98 2.29 3.79 -8.88
N ARG A 99 1.17 3.60 -9.59
CA ARG A 99 -0.17 3.43 -8.99
C ARG A 99 -0.29 2.19 -8.11
N PRO A 100 0.20 0.99 -8.51
CA PRO A 100 0.22 -0.18 -7.64
C PRO A 100 0.99 0.03 -6.35
N LYS A 101 2.14 0.68 -6.43
CA LYS A 101 2.95 0.98 -5.25
C LYS A 101 2.23 1.94 -4.31
N LEU A 102 1.57 2.96 -4.87
CA LEU A 102 0.81 3.93 -4.09
C LEU A 102 -0.45 3.32 -3.45
N TYR A 103 -1.15 2.43 -4.15
CA TYR A 103 -2.29 1.68 -3.59
C TYR A 103 -1.87 0.82 -2.39
N LEU A 104 -0.79 0.04 -2.54
CA LEU A 104 -0.24 -0.77 -1.44
C LEU A 104 0.24 0.09 -0.27
N PHE A 105 0.81 1.26 -0.56
CA PHE A 105 1.23 2.22 0.45
C PHE A 105 0.04 2.73 1.28
N TYR A 106 -1.07 3.12 0.65
CA TYR A 106 -2.27 3.55 1.37
C TYR A 106 -2.90 2.41 2.19
N GLY A 107 -2.96 1.19 1.66
CA GLY A 107 -3.42 0.02 2.42
C GLY A 107 -2.54 -0.29 3.64
N SER A 108 -1.21 -0.23 3.47
CA SER A 108 -0.25 -0.40 4.57
C SER A 108 -0.38 0.71 5.62
N MET A 109 -0.55 1.96 5.20
CA MET A 109 -0.79 3.08 6.10
C MET A 109 -2.08 2.88 6.90
N ALA A 110 -3.18 2.51 6.25
CA ALA A 110 -4.46 2.21 6.91
C ALA A 110 -4.34 1.06 7.91
N GLY A 111 -3.62 -0.01 7.58
CA GLY A 111 -3.36 -1.13 8.48
C GLY A 111 -2.60 -0.71 9.74
N ASN A 112 -1.52 0.05 9.57
CA ASN A 112 -0.72 0.57 10.69
C ASN A 112 -1.50 1.56 11.58
N LEU A 113 -2.37 2.36 10.97
CA LEU A 113 -3.27 3.27 11.67
C LEU A 113 -4.34 2.50 12.49
N THR A 114 -4.90 1.45 11.90
CA THR A 114 -6.00 0.66 12.49
C THR A 114 -5.55 -0.30 13.58
N LEU A 115 -4.44 -1.01 13.39
CA LEU A 115 -4.00 -2.09 14.28
C LEU A 115 -3.32 -1.58 15.56
N ALA A 116 -3.05 -0.28 15.64
CA ALA A 116 -2.41 0.36 16.78
C ALA A 116 -3.14 1.65 17.19
N PRO A 117 -4.46 1.62 17.50
CA PRO A 117 -5.25 2.82 17.72
C PRO A 117 -4.84 3.56 19.03
N ASP A 118 -4.36 2.80 20.02
CA ASP A 118 -3.87 3.34 21.30
C ASP A 118 -2.40 3.80 21.20
N LYS A 119 -1.58 3.13 20.38
CA LYS A 119 -0.19 3.49 20.10
C LYS A 119 -0.09 4.38 18.85
N ARG A 120 -0.85 5.48 18.83
CA ARG A 120 -0.88 6.43 17.70
C ARG A 120 0.54 6.92 17.42
N ASN A 121 1.17 6.38 16.38
CA ASN A 121 2.46 6.88 15.94
C ASN A 121 2.23 8.28 15.34
N PRO A 122 2.62 9.37 16.04
CA PRO A 122 2.28 10.73 15.60
C PRO A 122 3.00 11.09 14.31
N ARG A 123 4.06 10.35 13.92
CA ARG A 123 4.71 10.52 12.62
C ARG A 123 3.83 9.97 11.49
N LEU A 124 3.20 8.82 11.70
CA LEU A 124 2.33 8.20 10.69
C LEU A 124 1.05 9.01 10.48
N VAL A 125 0.44 9.50 11.57
CA VAL A 125 -0.75 10.38 11.48
C VAL A 125 -0.42 11.67 10.73
N ARG A 126 0.72 12.31 11.04
CA ARG A 126 1.19 13.50 10.31
C ARG A 126 1.53 13.20 8.84
N LEU A 127 2.02 12.00 8.54
CA LEU A 127 2.26 11.60 7.16
C LEU A 127 0.94 11.45 6.40
N ALA A 128 -0.04 10.76 6.99
CA ALA A 128 -1.37 10.60 6.43
C ALA A 128 -2.05 11.96 6.18
N ASP A 129 -1.96 12.87 7.15
CA ASP A 129 -2.43 14.26 7.05
C ASP A 129 -1.87 14.98 5.82
N LYS A 130 -0.56 14.92 5.59
CA LYS A 130 0.06 15.53 4.39
C LYS A 130 -0.48 14.95 3.09
N PHE A 131 -0.60 13.64 2.99
CA PHE A 131 -1.12 12.99 1.78
C PHE A 131 -2.57 13.37 1.51
N VAL A 132 -3.40 13.40 2.55
CA VAL A 132 -4.80 13.76 2.44
C VAL A 132 -4.98 15.24 2.14
N SER A 133 -4.18 16.13 2.74
CA SER A 133 -4.17 17.55 2.41
C SER A 133 -3.89 17.78 0.93
N VAL A 134 -2.87 17.11 0.37
CA VAL A 134 -2.56 17.17 -1.07
C VAL A 134 -3.73 16.64 -1.91
N ALA A 135 -4.33 15.51 -1.52
CA ALA A 135 -5.48 14.94 -2.23
C ALA A 135 -6.67 15.92 -2.22
N CYS A 136 -7.01 16.50 -1.07
CA CYS A 136 -8.08 17.47 -0.95
C CYS A 136 -7.85 18.71 -1.81
N VAL A 137 -6.65 19.29 -1.79
CA VAL A 137 -6.31 20.45 -2.63
C VAL A 137 -6.36 20.09 -4.12
N SER A 138 -5.89 18.90 -4.51
CA SER A 138 -5.96 18.45 -5.90
C SER A 138 -7.40 18.27 -6.41
N GLN A 139 -8.32 17.92 -5.52
CA GLN A 139 -9.70 17.61 -5.87
C GLN A 139 -10.63 18.83 -5.81
N PHE A 140 -10.51 19.64 -4.76
CA PHE A 140 -11.42 20.76 -4.47
C PHE A 140 -10.76 22.13 -4.65
N GLY A 141 -9.47 22.17 -5.01
CA GLY A 141 -8.71 23.40 -5.17
C GLY A 141 -8.19 23.99 -3.85
N PRO A 142 -7.63 25.21 -3.89
CA PRO A 142 -6.99 25.84 -2.73
C PRO A 142 -7.98 26.33 -1.65
N SER A 143 -9.29 26.21 -1.88
CA SER A 143 -10.34 26.66 -0.95
C SER A 143 -10.64 25.67 0.19
N VAL A 144 -9.92 24.55 0.25
CA VAL A 144 -10.09 23.57 1.33
C VAL A 144 -9.55 24.13 2.64
N LEU A 145 -10.41 24.10 3.67
CA LEU A 145 -10.12 24.62 5.00
C LEU A 145 -9.52 23.55 5.91
N ALA A 146 -10.02 22.33 5.80
CA ALA A 146 -9.67 21.24 6.67
C ALA A 146 -9.85 19.88 6.00
N ALA A 147 -9.16 18.88 6.52
CA ALA A 147 -9.32 17.49 6.11
C ALA A 147 -9.51 16.59 7.33
N GLN A 148 -10.23 15.50 7.13
CA GLN A 148 -10.38 14.46 8.14
C GLN A 148 -10.07 13.10 7.52
N ILE A 149 -9.44 12.25 8.31
CA ILE A 149 -9.00 10.92 7.92
C ILE A 149 -9.73 9.90 8.79
N ARG A 150 -10.05 8.77 8.19
CA ARG A 150 -10.42 7.57 8.93
C ARG A 150 -9.75 6.34 8.32
N SER A 151 -9.33 5.43 9.16
CA SER A 151 -8.92 4.11 8.71
C SER A 151 -10.13 3.18 8.81
N VAL A 152 -10.36 2.44 7.73
CA VAL A 152 -11.47 1.50 7.60
C VAL A 152 -10.89 0.12 7.42
N TRP A 153 -11.42 -0.87 8.12
CA TRP A 153 -11.13 -2.25 7.78
C TRP A 153 -12.40 -3.07 7.60
N ARG A 154 -12.31 -4.01 6.67
CA ARG A 154 -13.41 -4.92 6.30
C ARG A 154 -12.92 -6.35 6.40
N PRO A 155 -13.69 -7.27 7.00
CA PRO A 155 -13.34 -8.67 7.01
C PRO A 155 -13.32 -9.19 5.57
N ILE A 156 -12.33 -10.02 5.25
CA ILE A 156 -12.30 -10.76 4.00
C ILE A 156 -13.24 -11.96 4.21
N PRO A 157 -14.30 -12.11 3.40
CA PRO A 157 -15.22 -13.24 3.52
C PRO A 157 -14.48 -14.58 3.36
N SER A 158 -15.00 -15.62 3.99
CA SER A 158 -14.49 -16.98 3.81
C SER A 158 -14.59 -17.38 2.34
N TYR A 159 -13.81 -18.37 1.91
CA TYR A 159 -13.85 -18.81 0.52
C TYR A 159 -15.28 -19.23 0.10
N GLU A 160 -16.00 -19.91 1.00
CA GLU A 160 -17.36 -20.39 0.80
C GLU A 160 -18.38 -19.24 0.66
N SER A 161 -18.23 -18.18 1.45
CA SER A 161 -19.18 -17.05 1.45
C SER A 161 -18.87 -15.98 0.40
N ARG A 162 -17.74 -16.04 -0.30
CA ARG A 162 -17.36 -15.07 -1.35
C ARG A 162 -18.26 -15.10 -2.59
N PHE A 163 -18.83 -16.27 -2.85
CA PHE A 163 -19.69 -16.51 -4.01
C PHE A 163 -21.18 -16.41 -3.66
N GLN A 164 -21.50 -16.18 -2.39
CA GLN A 164 -22.85 -15.95 -1.91
C GLN A 164 -23.10 -14.44 -1.88
N GLU A 165 -24.34 -14.03 -2.18
CA GLU A 165 -24.76 -12.63 -2.25
C GLU A 165 -24.43 -11.92 -0.91
N ALA A 166 -23.69 -10.81 -1.01
CA ALA A 166 -22.85 -10.30 0.08
C ALA A 166 -23.63 -10.02 1.37
N ALA A 167 -23.27 -10.71 2.46
CA ALA A 167 -23.64 -10.30 3.81
C ALA A 167 -23.11 -8.87 4.10
N PRO A 168 -23.82 -8.04 4.89
CA PRO A 168 -23.39 -6.68 5.17
C PRO A 168 -22.02 -6.70 5.85
N GLU A 169 -21.00 -6.20 5.14
CA GLU A 169 -19.63 -6.05 5.63
C GLU A 169 -19.65 -5.27 6.95
N SER A 170 -19.28 -5.91 8.06
CA SER A 170 -19.03 -5.20 9.32
C SER A 170 -17.85 -4.26 9.10
N THR A 171 -18.17 -3.01 8.78
CA THR A 171 -17.18 -1.99 8.47
C THR A 171 -16.72 -1.38 9.77
N HIS A 172 -15.46 -1.60 10.12
CA HIS A 172 -14.88 -1.03 11.32
C HIS A 172 -14.14 0.25 10.99
N VAL A 173 -14.41 1.30 11.76
CA VAL A 173 -13.93 2.66 11.47
C VAL A 173 -13.18 3.21 12.67
N VAL A 174 -11.99 3.75 12.42
CA VAL A 174 -11.25 4.58 13.39
C VAL A 174 -11.12 5.97 12.79
N GLU A 175 -11.75 6.96 13.42
CA GLU A 175 -11.67 8.35 13.00
C GLU A 175 -10.49 9.07 13.67
N TYR A 176 -9.82 9.93 12.90
CA TYR A 176 -8.72 10.77 13.38
C TYR A 176 -9.18 12.23 13.54
N PRO A 177 -8.44 13.04 14.33
CA PRO A 177 -8.72 14.45 14.48
C PRO A 177 -8.77 15.18 13.13
N VAL A 178 -9.49 16.30 13.10
CA VAL A 178 -9.51 17.20 11.94
C VAL A 178 -8.18 17.93 11.86
N PHE A 179 -7.63 18.01 10.65
CA PHE A 179 -6.39 18.72 10.36
C PHE A 179 -6.71 19.95 9.52
N ALA A 180 -6.02 21.06 9.80
CA ALA A 180 -6.05 22.22 8.91
C ALA A 180 -5.22 21.91 7.67
N VAL A 181 -5.80 22.14 6.48
CA VAL A 181 -5.08 21.94 5.22
C VAL A 181 -4.05 23.05 5.06
N LYS A 182 -2.82 22.67 4.74
CA LYS A 182 -1.67 23.57 4.56
C LYS A 182 -1.21 23.58 3.12
#